data_AF-A0A849IWC1-F1
#
_entry.id   AF-A0A849IWC1-F1
#
_cell.length_a   1.000
_cell.length_b   1.000
_cell.length_c   1.000
_cell.angle_alpha   90.00
_cell.angle_beta   90.00
_cell.angle_gamma   90.00
#
_symmetry.space_group_name_H-M   'P 1'
#
loop_
_entity.id
_entity.type
_entity.pdbx_description
1 polymer ?
#
loop_
_entity_poly.entity_id
_entity_poly.type
_entity_poly.pdbx_seq_one_letter_code
_entity_poly.pdbx_strand_id
1 'polypeptide(L)'
;MRTEREAKPHKDVRQDLANTLITHIENGTAPWQMPWDPALGDDTPINAVTGKAYRGINQLWLGLNQPDSDPRWCTFNQARERKWQIRKGSHGTSVEK
;
A
#
# COMPACT_ATOMS: atom_id res chain seq x y z
N MET A 1 -23.58 31.41 19.67
CA MET A 1 -22.37 30.58 19.89
C MET A 1 -22.18 29.68 18.67
N ARG A 2 -21.21 29.99 17.79
CA ARG A 2 -20.83 29.11 16.69
C ARG A 2 -19.87 28.07 17.27
N THR A 3 -20.22 26.79 17.18
CA THR A 3 -19.31 25.69 17.50
C THR A 3 -18.30 25.56 16.36
N GLU A 4 -17.03 25.86 16.67
CA GLU A 4 -15.91 25.56 15.78
C GLU A 4 -15.77 24.04 15.67
N ARG A 5 -15.79 23.50 14.46
CA ARG A 5 -15.48 22.09 14.22
C ARG A 5 -13.97 21.97 14.21
N GLU A 6 -13.39 21.29 15.21
CA GLU A 6 -11.97 20.90 15.17
C GLU A 6 -11.68 20.12 13.89
N ALA A 7 -10.74 20.63 13.10
CA ALA A 7 -10.25 19.96 11.90
C ALA A 7 -9.36 18.79 12.34
N LYS A 8 -9.76 17.56 12.02
CA LYS A 8 -8.92 16.37 12.26
C LYS A 8 -7.59 16.54 11.51
N PRO A 9 -6.44 16.28 12.15
CA PRO A 9 -5.15 16.39 11.49
C PRO A 9 -5.11 15.45 10.28
N HIS A 10 -4.64 15.97 9.15
CA HIS A 10 -4.44 15.17 7.94
C HIS A 10 -3.36 14.14 8.23
N LYS A 11 -3.71 12.85 8.18
CA LYS A 11 -2.76 11.76 8.37
C LYS A 11 -1.65 11.87 7.33
N ASP A 12 -0.41 12.11 7.77
CA ASP A 12 0.72 12.24 6.87
C ASP A 12 1.21 10.85 6.46
N VAL A 13 0.73 10.42 5.30
CA VAL A 13 1.09 9.13 4.70
C VAL A 13 2.61 9.00 4.59
N ARG A 14 3.34 10.08 4.29
CA ARG A 14 4.80 10.02 4.15
C ARG A 14 5.47 9.78 5.49
N GLN A 15 4.99 10.42 6.56
CA GLN A 15 5.53 10.22 7.89
C GLN A 15 5.29 8.79 8.39
N ASP A 16 4.09 8.25 8.16
CA ASP A 16 3.77 6.86 8.52
C ASP A 16 4.66 5.88 7.75
N LEU A 17 4.80 6.08 6.44
CA LEU A 17 5.71 5.30 5.59
C LEU A 17 7.14 5.34 6.12
N ALA A 18 7.65 6.55 6.39
CA ALA A 18 9.01 6.74 6.90
C ALA A 18 9.21 6.03 8.24
N ASN A 19 8.27 6.16 9.17
CA ASN A 19 8.34 5.51 10.48
C ASN A 19 8.37 3.99 10.33
N THR A 20 7.50 3.40 9.51
CA THR A 20 7.50 1.96 9.27
C THR A 20 8.80 1.49 8.65
N LEU A 21 9.37 2.25 7.69
CA LEU A 21 10.65 1.93 7.09
C LEU A 21 11.80 1.99 8.11
N ILE A 22 11.83 3.00 8.98
CA ILE A 22 12.81 3.12 10.05
C ILE A 22 12.74 1.89 10.97
N THR A 23 11.55 1.49 11.40
CA THR A 23 11.37 0.28 12.23
C THR A 23 11.89 -0.98 11.53
N HIS A 24 11.64 -1.14 10.23
CA HIS A 24 12.18 -2.27 9.47
C HIS A 24 13.71 -2.27 9.41
N ILE A 25 14.33 -1.09 9.24
CA ILE A 25 15.78 -0.93 9.24
C ILE A 25 16.36 -1.26 10.61
N GLU A 26 15.77 -0.74 11.69
CA GLU A 26 16.19 -1.01 13.07
C GLU A 26 16.10 -2.50 13.42
N ASN A 27 15.08 -3.19 12.89
CA ASN A 27 14.91 -4.63 13.05
C ASN A 27 15.85 -5.46 12.16
N GLY A 28 16.75 -4.83 11.38
CA GLY A 28 17.65 -5.52 10.45
C GLY A 28 16.95 -6.15 9.25
N THR A 29 15.69 -5.79 9.01
CA THR A 29 14.86 -6.24 7.88
C THR A 29 14.64 -5.09 6.91
N ALA A 30 15.72 -4.36 6.60
CA ALA A 30 15.64 -3.24 5.68
C ALA A 30 15.04 -3.73 4.36
N PRO A 31 14.00 -3.06 3.82
CA PRO A 31 13.21 -3.61 2.73
C PRO A 31 13.96 -3.69 1.41
N TRP A 32 15.05 -2.93 1.26
CA TRP A 32 15.98 -3.05 0.13
C TRP A 32 17.04 -4.16 0.30
N GLN A 33 17.10 -4.80 1.47
CA GLN A 33 17.95 -5.97 1.77
C GLN A 33 17.17 -7.28 1.69
N MET A 34 15.93 -7.29 1.18
CA MET A 34 15.22 -8.55 0.94
C MET A 34 16.08 -9.47 0.07
N PRO A 35 16.25 -10.76 0.44
CA PRO A 35 16.93 -11.71 -0.42
C PRO A 35 16.12 -11.82 -1.71
N TRP A 36 16.80 -11.52 -2.81
CA TRP A 36 16.37 -11.62 -4.20
C TRP A 36 16.04 -13.07 -4.56
N ASP A 37 15.08 -13.68 -3.88
CA ASP A 37 14.55 -14.96 -4.33
C ASP A 37 13.95 -14.72 -5.72
N PRO A 38 14.49 -15.33 -6.78
CA PRO A 38 14.00 -15.13 -8.14
C PRO A 38 12.55 -15.56 -8.31
N ALA A 39 12.01 -16.36 -7.37
CA ALA A 39 10.60 -16.70 -7.31
C ALA A 39 9.68 -15.52 -6.94
N LEU A 40 10.20 -14.47 -6.29
CA LEU A 40 9.49 -13.21 -6.01
C LEU A 40 9.54 -12.19 -7.18
N GLY A 41 10.19 -12.54 -8.29
CA GLY A 41 10.40 -11.64 -9.45
C GLY A 41 9.13 -11.21 -10.19
N ASP A 42 8.02 -11.92 -10.02
CA ASP A 42 6.73 -11.63 -10.68
C ASP A 42 5.76 -10.83 -9.78
N ASP A 43 6.13 -10.57 -8.52
CA ASP A 43 5.25 -9.94 -7.51
C ASP A 43 5.32 -8.40 -7.49
N THR A 44 5.64 -7.77 -8.63
CA THR A 44 5.63 -6.30 -8.69
C THR A 44 4.19 -5.80 -8.56
N PRO A 45 3.87 -4.96 -7.56
CA PRO A 45 2.52 -4.47 -7.39
C PRO A 45 2.02 -3.77 -8.66
N ILE A 46 0.88 -4.23 -9.17
CA ILE A 46 0.22 -3.67 -10.34
C ILE A 46 -1.20 -3.23 -10.00
N ASN A 47 -1.69 -2.22 -10.70
CA ASN A 47 -3.08 -1.84 -10.59
C ASN A 47 -3.96 -2.83 -11.39
N ALA A 48 -4.87 -3.54 -10.73
CA ALA A 48 -5.71 -4.59 -11.32
C ALA A 48 -6.63 -4.08 -12.47
N VAL A 49 -6.95 -2.79 -12.47
CA VAL A 49 -7.83 -2.17 -13.46
C VAL A 49 -7.07 -1.75 -14.72
N THR A 50 -5.92 -1.12 -14.54
CA THR A 50 -5.14 -0.53 -15.64
C THR A 50 -3.98 -1.41 -16.12
N GLY A 51 -3.58 -2.42 -15.35
CA GLY A 51 -2.41 -3.26 -15.59
C GLY A 51 -1.07 -2.56 -15.38
N LYS A 52 -1.06 -1.28 -14.98
CA LYS A 52 0.18 -0.51 -14.78
C LYS A 52 0.85 -0.88 -13.46
N ALA A 53 2.15 -1.10 -13.50
CA ALA A 53 2.96 -1.27 -12.30
C ALA A 53 3.05 0.04 -11.49
N TYR A 54 2.99 -0.09 -10.16
CA TYR A 54 3.31 1.00 -9.25
C TYR A 54 4.81 1.32 -9.32
N ARG A 55 5.17 2.55 -8.94
CA ARG A 55 6.55 3.05 -9.03
C ARG A 55 6.98 3.73 -7.73
N GLY A 56 8.28 3.80 -7.51
CA GLY A 56 8.87 4.49 -6.37
C GLY A 56 8.43 3.89 -5.04
N ILE A 57 8.15 4.75 -4.05
CA ILE A 57 7.81 4.30 -2.70
C ILE A 57 6.54 3.46 -2.65
N ASN A 58 5.57 3.73 -3.52
CA ASN A 58 4.33 2.96 -3.59
C ASN A 58 4.56 1.52 -4.04
N GLN A 59 5.55 1.28 -4.90
CA GLN A 59 5.92 -0.08 -5.32
C GLN A 59 6.48 -0.87 -4.12
N LEU A 60 7.41 -0.26 -3.37
CA LEU A 60 7.99 -0.87 -2.18
C LEU A 60 6.94 -1.08 -1.09
N TRP A 61 6.14 -0.04 -0.82
CA TRP A 61 5.14 -0.07 0.24
C TRP A 61 4.05 -1.11 0.01
N LEU A 62 3.52 -1.19 -1.22
CA LEU A 62 2.52 -2.19 -1.55
C LEU A 62 3.10 -3.60 -1.56
N GLY A 63 4.35 -3.78 -2.00
CA GLY A 63 5.03 -5.08 -1.93
C GLY A 63 5.22 -5.56 -0.48
N LEU A 64 5.61 -4.66 0.43
CA LEU A 64 5.75 -4.98 1.86
C LEU A 64 4.42 -5.31 2.54
N ASN A 65 3.32 -4.71 2.09
CA ASN A 65 1.99 -4.91 2.67
C ASN A 65 1.15 -5.92 1.87
N GLN A 66 1.76 -6.69 0.96
CA GLN A 66 1.05 -7.68 0.15
C GLN A 66 0.68 -8.90 1.01
N PRO A 67 -0.62 -9.21 1.19
CA PRO A 67 -1.03 -10.29 2.10
C PRO A 67 -0.90 -11.69 1.48
N ASP A 68 -0.95 -11.78 0.15
CA ASP A 68 -0.97 -13.02 -0.63
C ASP A 68 0.00 -12.91 -1.82
N SER A 69 0.28 -13.99 -2.55
CA SER A 69 1.09 -13.95 -3.79
C SER A 69 0.40 -13.31 -5.00
N ASP A 70 -0.64 -12.49 -4.80
CA ASP A 70 -1.31 -11.75 -5.88
C ASP A 70 -0.88 -10.28 -5.85
N PRO A 71 -0.11 -9.81 -6.85
CA PRO A 71 0.43 -8.46 -6.86
C PRO A 71 -0.60 -7.40 -7.29
N ARG A 72 -1.87 -7.78 -7.52
CA ARG A 72 -2.89 -6.88 -8.05
C ARG A 72 -3.58 -6.08 -6.95
N TRP A 73 -3.43 -4.76 -7.02
CA TRP A 73 -4.11 -3.80 -6.15
C TRP A 73 -5.23 -3.05 -6.89
N CYS A 74 -6.34 -2.78 -6.22
CA CYS A 74 -7.39 -1.91 -6.75
C CYS A 74 -8.02 -1.06 -5.66
N THR A 75 -8.54 0.11 -6.03
CA THR A 75 -9.30 0.95 -5.10
C THR A 75 -10.74 0.47 -4.98
N PHE A 76 -11.40 0.85 -3.87
CA PHE A 76 -12.81 0.53 -3.68
C PHE A 76 -13.70 1.04 -4.83
N ASN A 77 -13.45 2.26 -5.31
CA ASN A 77 -14.22 2.85 -6.40
C ASN A 77 -14.00 2.09 -7.72
N GLN A 78 -12.75 1.71 -8.01
CA GLN A 78 -12.39 0.89 -9.16
C GLN A 78 -13.11 -0.48 -9.14
N ALA A 79 -13.14 -1.14 -7.98
CA ALA A 79 -13.87 -2.40 -7.83
C ALA A 79 -15.37 -2.21 -8.04
N ARG A 80 -15.96 -1.16 -7.46
CA ARG A 80 -17.39 -0.84 -7.58
C ARG A 80 -17.79 -0.57 -9.04
N GLU A 81 -16.99 0.19 -9.77
CA GLU A 81 -17.23 0.49 -11.20
C GLU A 81 -17.24 -0.78 -12.06
N ARG A 82 -16.40 -1.76 -11.72
CA ARG A 82 -16.34 -3.06 -12.40
C ARG A 82 -17.31 -4.10 -11.85
N LYS A 83 -18.18 -3.72 -10.90
CA LYS A 83 -19.11 -4.62 -10.20
C LYS A 83 -18.41 -5.77 -9.46
N TRP A 84 -17.17 -5.55 -9.04
CA TRP A 84 -16.42 -6.49 -8.20
C TRP A 84 -16.81 -6.29 -6.73
N GLN A 85 -16.84 -7.39 -5.97
CA GLN A 85 -17.12 -7.37 -4.54
C GLN A 85 -15.84 -7.56 -3.74
N ILE A 86 -15.61 -6.67 -2.79
CA ILE A 86 -14.52 -6.82 -1.82
C ILE A 86 -14.98 -7.77 -0.72
N ARG A 87 -14.11 -8.72 -0.36
CA ARG A 87 -14.41 -9.69 0.70
C ARG A 87 -14.60 -8.97 2.03
N LYS A 88 -15.57 -9.42 2.83
CA LYS A 88 -15.79 -8.88 4.17
C LYS A 88 -14.56 -9.14 5.03
N GLY A 89 -14.06 -8.10 5.70
CA GLY A 89 -12.85 -8.17 6.53
C GLY A 89 -11.55 -7.80 5.81
N SER A 90 -11.59 -7.47 4.51
CA SER A 90 -10.42 -6.92 3.82
C SER A 90 -10.07 -5.52 4.35
N HIS A 91 -8.77 -5.25 4.49
CA HIS A 91 -8.22 -3.96 4.90
C HIS A 91 -7.53 -3.30 3.71
N GLY A 92 -7.62 -1.97 3.61
CA GLY A 92 -6.95 -1.20 2.57
C GLY A 92 -5.61 -0.65 3.02
N THR A 93 -4.71 -0.44 2.06
CA THR A 93 -3.39 0.15 2.30
C THR A 93 -3.34 1.57 1.74
N SER A 94 -2.81 2.51 2.52
CA SER A 94 -2.60 3.90 2.07
C SER A 94 -1.44 3.98 1.09
N VAL A 95 -1.58 4.79 0.04
CA VAL A 95 -0.52 5.07 -0.95
C VAL A 95 -0.33 6.57 -1.09
N GLU A 96 0.89 6.98 -1.48
CA GLU A 96 1.19 8.37 -1.81
C GLU A 96 0.51 8.78 -3.13
N LYS A 97 0.07 10.04 -3.22
CA LYS A 97 -0.54 10.62 -4.43
C LYS A 97 0.51 11.07 -5.43
#